data_AF-A0A651F0P5-F1
#
_entry.id   AF-A0A651F0P5-F1
#
_cell.length_a   1.000
_cell.length_b   1.000
_cell.length_c   1.000
_cell.angle_alpha   90.00
_cell.angle_beta   90.00
_cell.angle_gamma   90.00
#
_symmetry.space_group_name_H-M   'P 1'
#
loop_
_entity.id
_entity.type
_entity.pdbx_description
1 polymer ?
#
loop_
_entity_poly.entity_id
_entity_poly.type
_entity_poly.pdbx_seq_one_letter_code
_entity_poly.pdbx_strand_id
1 'polypeptide(L)'
;MTEKTQDRWQSVQNDIVDFSNRTFGKGRLDAKLLHLAEEVGELAETPDDLMEWADCMILLLGAAGEAGLDMDDLHRAVAEKMEINSKRKWGRPDENGVVRHVDAV
;
A
#
# COMPACT_ATOMS: atom_id res chain seq x y z
N MET A 1 -6.79 11.96 18.97
CA MET A 1 -5.67 12.25 18.04
C MET A 1 -6.18 12.01 16.62
N THR A 2 -7.07 12.83 16.05
CA THR A 2 -7.92 12.26 14.98
C THR A 2 -8.45 13.24 13.91
N GLU A 3 -7.83 14.40 13.68
CA GLU A 3 -8.19 15.22 12.49
C GLU A 3 -6.98 15.54 11.61
N LYS A 4 -5.88 16.07 12.20
CA LYS A 4 -4.77 16.60 11.39
C LYS A 4 -3.95 15.59 10.57
N THR A 5 -3.95 14.31 10.92
CA THR A 5 -3.12 13.30 10.21
C THR A 5 -3.87 12.68 9.02
N GLN A 6 -5.19 12.60 9.10
CA GLN A 6 -6.06 12.06 8.04
C GLN A 6 -5.96 12.95 6.80
N ASP A 7 -6.10 14.26 7.01
CA ASP A 7 -5.98 15.29 5.96
C ASP A 7 -4.62 15.24 5.24
N ARG A 8 -3.54 14.95 5.98
CA ARG A 8 -2.18 14.94 5.41
C ARG A 8 -2.01 13.84 4.37
N TRP A 9 -2.45 12.61 4.65
CA TRP A 9 -2.30 11.51 3.71
C TRP A 9 -3.29 11.59 2.56
N GLN A 10 -4.50 12.12 2.79
CA GLN A 10 -5.42 12.37 1.68
C GLN A 10 -4.84 13.40 0.71
N SER A 11 -4.22 14.47 1.22
CA SER A 11 -3.51 15.43 0.37
C SER A 11 -2.38 14.78 -0.43
N VAL A 12 -1.58 13.91 0.21
CA VAL A 12 -0.52 13.17 -0.48
C VAL A 12 -1.08 12.29 -1.61
N GLN A 13 -2.17 11.56 -1.36
CA GLN A 13 -2.81 10.74 -2.39
C GLN A 13 -3.31 11.61 -3.56
N ASN A 14 -3.95 12.74 -3.27
CA ASN A 14 -4.42 13.68 -4.29
C ASN A 14 -3.25 14.21 -5.14
N ASP A 15 -2.15 14.62 -4.50
CA ASP A 15 -0.95 15.13 -5.18
C ASP A 15 -0.33 14.06 -6.10
N ILE A 16 -0.30 12.79 -5.66
CA ILE A 16 0.18 11.65 -6.47
C ILE A 16 -0.71 11.45 -7.71
N VAL A 17 -2.03 11.43 -7.53
CA VAL A 17 -2.99 11.22 -8.62
C VAL A 17 -2.92 12.38 -9.60
N ASP A 18 -2.88 13.62 -9.12
CA ASP A 18 -2.80 14.83 -9.95
C ASP A 18 -1.48 14.90 -10.72
N PHE A 19 -0.35 14.59 -10.07
CA PHE A 19 0.94 14.50 -10.75
C PHE A 19 0.94 13.41 -11.83
N SER A 20 0.44 12.21 -11.50
CA SER A 20 0.35 11.11 -12.46
C SER A 20 -0.50 11.48 -13.67
N ASN A 21 -1.69 12.04 -13.44
CA ASN A 21 -2.62 12.40 -14.50
C ASN A 21 -2.07 13.51 -15.40
N ARG A 22 -1.40 14.51 -14.82
CA ARG A 22 -0.78 15.60 -15.57
C ARG A 22 0.43 15.15 -16.39
N THR A 23 1.20 14.18 -15.90
CA THR A 23 2.47 13.77 -16.50
C THR A 23 2.29 12.65 -17.53
N PHE A 24 1.44 11.67 -17.22
CA PHE A 24 1.30 10.44 -17.99
C PHE A 24 -0.09 10.27 -18.63
N GLY A 25 -1.01 11.22 -18.41
CA GLY A 25 -2.42 11.07 -18.77
C GLY A 25 -3.16 10.16 -17.79
N LYS A 26 -4.39 9.78 -18.14
CA LYS A 26 -5.23 8.93 -17.27
C LYS A 26 -4.48 7.64 -16.92
N GLY A 27 -4.21 7.45 -15.64
CA GLY A 27 -3.50 6.30 -15.12
C GLY A 27 -4.23 4.99 -15.43
N ARG A 28 -3.47 3.92 -15.64
CA ARG A 28 -4.03 2.56 -15.65
C ARG A 28 -3.71 1.87 -14.33
N LEU A 29 -4.74 1.39 -13.66
CA LEU A 29 -4.60 0.67 -12.39
C LEU A 29 -3.64 -0.52 -12.51
N ASP A 30 -3.78 -1.32 -13.55
CA ASP A 30 -2.94 -2.51 -13.77
C ASP A 30 -1.46 -2.16 -14.01
N ALA A 31 -1.18 -1.08 -14.74
CA ALA A 31 0.19 -0.61 -14.94
C ALA A 31 0.83 -0.13 -13.62
N LYS A 32 0.07 0.55 -12.75
CA LYS A 32 0.58 0.98 -11.44
C LYS A 32 0.88 -0.19 -10.51
N LEU A 33 0.02 -1.20 -10.49
CA LEU A 33 0.23 -2.41 -9.70
C LEU A 33 1.39 -3.26 -10.21
N LEU A 34 1.62 -3.29 -11.53
CA LEU A 34 2.79 -3.92 -12.12
C LEU A 34 4.07 -3.22 -11.67
N HIS A 35 4.11 -1.88 -11.77
CA HIS A 35 5.27 -1.10 -11.33
C HIS A 35 5.52 -1.25 -9.83
N LEU A 36 4.46 -1.29 -9.01
CA LEU A 36 4.59 -1.55 -7.57
C LEU A 36 5.29 -2.88 -7.28
N ALA A 37 5.05 -3.91 -8.10
CA ALA A 37 5.74 -5.19 -7.93
C ALA A 37 7.24 -5.11 -8.25
N GLU A 38 7.63 -4.22 -9.18
CA GLU A 38 9.03 -3.93 -9.51
C GLU A 38 9.71 -3.18 -8.35
N GLU A 39 9.09 -2.11 -7.82
CA GLU A 39 9.61 -1.34 -6.68
C GLU A 39 9.73 -2.16 -5.39
N VAL A 40 8.85 -3.16 -5.17
CA VAL A 40 9.01 -4.10 -4.05
C VAL A 40 10.28 -4.92 -4.18
N GLY A 41 10.74 -5.18 -5.41
CA GLY A 41 12.04 -5.80 -5.69
C GLY A 41 13.20 -4.89 -5.29
N GLU A 42 13.16 -3.62 -5.70
CA GLU A 42 14.19 -2.61 -5.34
C GLU A 42 14.25 -2.42 -3.82
N LEU A 43 13.10 -2.29 -3.16
CA LEU A 43 12.99 -2.24 -1.69
C LEU A 43 13.55 -3.49 -1.00
N ALA A 44 13.41 -4.67 -1.60
CA ALA A 44 13.96 -5.90 -1.04
C ALA A 44 15.50 -5.95 -1.13
N GLU A 45 16.10 -5.27 -2.11
CA GLU A 45 17.55 -5.15 -2.27
C GLU A 45 18.15 -4.10 -1.31
N THR A 46 17.45 -2.99 -1.07
CA THR A 46 17.91 -1.87 -0.23
C THR A 46 16.87 -1.46 0.83
N PRO A 47 16.54 -2.32 1.80
CA PRO A 47 15.48 -2.07 2.78
C PRO A 47 15.80 -0.95 3.78
N ASP A 48 17.05 -0.52 3.88
CA ASP A 48 17.51 0.61 4.69
C ASP A 48 17.37 1.97 3.98
N ASP A 49 17.08 1.98 2.68
CA ASP A 49 16.76 3.20 1.95
C ASP A 49 15.29 3.58 2.13
N LEU A 50 15.04 4.70 2.80
CA LEU A 50 13.70 5.23 3.05
C LEU A 50 12.97 5.61 1.74
N MET A 51 13.70 5.92 0.67
CA MET A 51 13.10 6.30 -0.61
C MET A 51 12.40 5.13 -1.29
N GLU A 52 12.94 3.93 -1.20
CA GLU A 52 12.32 2.72 -1.76
C GLU A 52 10.98 2.39 -1.09
N TRP A 53 10.88 2.66 0.23
CA TRP A 53 9.60 2.61 0.94
C TRP A 53 8.62 3.66 0.41
N ALA A 54 9.12 4.86 0.07
CA ALA A 54 8.31 5.93 -0.48
C ALA A 54 7.80 5.60 -1.89
N ASP A 55 8.61 4.97 -2.75
CA ASP A 55 8.21 4.57 -4.10
C ASP A 55 7.08 3.53 -4.07
N CYS A 56 7.21 2.51 -3.21
CA CYS A 56 6.11 1.58 -2.94
C CYS A 56 4.83 2.29 -2.46
N MET A 57 4.95 3.24 -1.53
CA MET A 57 3.81 3.99 -1.01
C MET A 57 3.17 4.88 -2.09
N ILE A 58 3.95 5.55 -2.93
CA ILE A 58 3.47 6.39 -4.02
C ILE A 58 2.63 5.56 -4.99
N LEU A 59 3.13 4.39 -5.41
CA LEU A 59 2.42 3.54 -6.35
C LEU A 59 1.17 2.90 -5.75
N LEU A 60 1.21 2.45 -4.49
CA LEU A 60 0.05 1.91 -3.81
C LEU A 60 -1.07 2.96 -3.65
N LEU A 61 -0.74 4.15 -3.16
CA LEU A 61 -1.72 5.23 -2.96
C LEU A 61 -2.27 5.75 -4.28
N GLY A 62 -1.42 5.90 -5.30
CA GLY A 62 -1.83 6.28 -6.65
C GLY A 62 -2.73 5.23 -7.31
N ALA A 63 -2.47 3.95 -7.10
CA ALA A 63 -3.33 2.86 -7.57
C ALA A 63 -4.70 2.88 -6.85
N ALA A 64 -4.72 3.06 -5.53
CA ALA A 64 -5.95 3.20 -4.77
C ALA A 64 -6.79 4.39 -5.25
N GLY A 65 -6.18 5.54 -5.49
CA GLY A 65 -6.86 6.73 -6.01
C GLY A 65 -7.46 6.51 -7.41
N GLU A 66 -6.74 5.84 -8.32
CA GLU A 66 -7.28 5.47 -9.64
C GLU A 66 -8.44 4.45 -9.55
N ALA A 67 -8.45 3.61 -8.51
CA ALA A 67 -9.55 2.71 -8.20
C ALA A 67 -10.74 3.40 -7.51
N GLY A 68 -10.64 4.71 -7.23
CA GLY A 68 -11.68 5.48 -6.54
C GLY A 68 -11.74 5.26 -5.03
N LEU A 69 -10.64 4.80 -4.42
CA LEU A 69 -10.51 4.55 -2.98
C LEU A 69 -9.72 5.69 -2.34
N ASP A 70 -10.29 6.29 -1.30
CA ASP A 70 -9.64 7.35 -0.54
C ASP A 70 -8.84 6.81 0.67
N MET A 71 -8.19 7.69 1.41
CA MET A 71 -7.40 7.29 2.59
C MET A 71 -8.28 6.81 3.75
N ASP A 72 -9.54 7.23 3.83
CA ASP A 72 -10.47 6.77 4.85
C ASP A 72 -10.88 5.32 4.58
N ASP A 73 -11.10 4.97 3.32
CA ASP A 73 -11.35 3.62 2.85
C ASP A 73 -10.17 2.69 3.14
N LEU A 74 -8.94 3.11 2.78
CA LEU A 74 -7.74 2.34 3.08
C LEU A 74 -7.52 2.17 4.58
N HIS A 75 -7.67 3.25 5.37
CA HIS A 75 -7.49 3.20 6.82
C HIS A 75 -8.48 2.23 7.47
N ARG A 76 -9.77 2.33 7.10
CA ARG A 76 -10.81 1.42 7.60
C ARG A 76 -10.51 -0.03 7.22
N ALA A 77 -10.18 -0.30 5.97
CA ALA A 77 -9.87 -1.64 5.49
C ALA A 77 -8.64 -2.24 6.19
N VAL A 78 -7.59 -1.45 6.40
CA VAL A 78 -6.39 -1.88 7.15
C VAL A 78 -6.74 -2.19 8.61
N ALA A 79 -7.52 -1.33 9.27
CA ALA A 79 -7.94 -1.55 10.66
C ALA A 79 -8.76 -2.85 10.82
N GLU A 80 -9.77 -3.04 9.97
CA GLU A 80 -10.59 -4.26 9.94
C GLU A 80 -9.73 -5.50 9.65
N LYS A 81 -8.83 -5.41 8.65
CA LYS A 81 -7.97 -6.53 8.30
C LYS A 81 -6.98 -6.88 9.40
N MET A 82 -6.48 -5.89 10.13
CA MET A 82 -5.61 -6.09 11.29
C MET A 82 -6.34 -6.75 12.45
N GLU A 83 -7.59 -6.38 12.71
CA GLU A 83 -8.42 -7.07 13.70
C GLU A 83 -8.61 -8.55 13.33
N ILE A 84 -8.92 -8.84 12.06
CA ILE A 84 -9.01 -10.23 11.56
C ILE A 84 -7.67 -10.96 11.75
N ASN A 85 -6.56 -10.35 11.33
CA ASN A 85 -5.23 -10.95 11.42
C ASN A 85 -4.80 -11.25 12.87
N SER A 86 -5.19 -10.37 13.82
CA SER A 86 -4.91 -10.57 15.25
C SER A 86 -5.62 -11.79 15.87
N LYS A 87 -6.74 -12.21 15.26
CA LYS A 87 -7.56 -13.35 15.71
C LYS A 87 -7.21 -14.66 14.98
N ARG A 88 -6.36 -14.60 13.95
CA ARG A 88 -5.94 -15.78 13.18
C ARG A 88 -4.93 -16.62 13.95
N LYS A 89 -4.96 -17.93 13.69
CA LYS A 89 -3.84 -18.80 14.04
C LYS A 89 -2.78 -18.72 12.96
N TRP A 90 -1.55 -18.47 13.39
CA TRP A 90 -0.37 -18.38 12.52
C TRP A 90 0.44 -19.67 12.61
N GLY A 91 0.95 -20.11 11.46
CA GLY A 91 1.80 -21.29 11.35
C GLY A 91 3.22 -21.04 11.85
N ARG A 92 4.11 -21.98 11.54
CA ARG A 92 5.55 -21.79 11.69
C ARG A 92 6.11 -21.07 10.46
N PRO A 93 7.18 -20.27 10.62
CA PRO A 93 7.90 -19.72 9.47
C PRO A 93 8.39 -20.83 8.55
N ASP A 94 8.37 -20.59 7.23
CA ASP A 94 9.01 -21.45 6.24
C ASP A 94 10.53 -21.22 6.17
N GLU A 95 11.21 -21.82 5.19
CA GLU A 95 12.66 -21.70 4.99
C GLU A 95 13.12 -20.26 4.72
N ASN A 96 12.21 -19.39 4.28
CA ASN A 96 12.46 -17.97 4.03
C ASN A 96 11.96 -17.07 5.18
N GLY A 97 11.53 -17.66 6.30
CA GLY A 97 10.99 -16.93 7.45
C GLY A 97 9.54 -16.48 7.28
N VAL A 98 8.87 -16.83 6.18
CA VAL A 98 7.50 -16.37 5.89
C VAL A 98 6.51 -17.15 6.73
N VAL A 99 5.71 -16.42 7.52
CA VAL A 99 4.65 -16.99 8.35
C VAL A 99 3.31 -16.80 7.66
N ARG A 100 2.56 -17.90 7.48
CA ARG A 100 1.21 -17.89 6.90
C ARG A 100 0.19 -18.33 7.93
N HIS A 101 -1.05 -17.87 7.80
CA HIS A 101 -2.14 -18.32 8.66
C HIS A 101 -2.51 -19.78 8.32
N VAL A 102 -2.90 -20.55 9.34
CA VAL A 102 -3.17 -22.01 9.19
C VAL A 102 -4.65 -22.36 9.18
N ASP A 103 -5.52 -21.41 9.53
CA ASP A 103 -6.97 -21.59 9.46
C ASP A 103 -7.49 -21.00 8.15
N ALA A 104 -8.28 -21.78 7.41
CA ALA A 104 -9.01 -21.33 6.23
C ALA A 104 -10.26 -20.56 6.69
N VAL A 105 -10.10 -19.25 6.87
CA VAL A 105 -11.24 -18.30 6.99
C VAL A 105 -10.98 -17.12 6.08
#